data_AF-A0A838Z5V0-F1
#
_entry.id   AF-A0A838Z5V0-F1
#
_cell.length_a   1.000
_cell.length_b   1.000
_cell.length_c   1.000
_cell.angle_alpha   90.00
_cell.angle_beta   90.00
_cell.angle_gamma   90.00
#
_symmetry.space_group_name_H-M   'P 1'
#
loop_
_entity.id
_entity.type
_entity.pdbx_description
1 polymer ?
#
loop_
_entity_poly.entity_id
_entity_poly.type
_entity_poly.pdbx_seq_one_letter_code
_entity_poly.pdbx_strand_id
1 'polypeptide(L)'
;MYRLLICLVLLWPSITHGQRVANFAYKKFNAKDFETYAFWVNANQVGDVNYSYKTPEGDIKSMKLKYEGVDMLNGEKAFKLLFPNNLLLYVIPRKNNTLRVVSLDGKYSKIFHWLYEGPIEGRGTFCEACTENASEATKMLKMYYLK
;
A
#
# COMPACT_ATOMS: atom_id res chain seq x y z
N MET A 1 -35.41 -34.93 39.68
CA MET A 1 -35.31 -34.46 38.29
C MET A 1 -34.63 -33.09 38.26
N TYR A 2 -33.92 -32.79 37.18
CA TYR A 2 -33.18 -31.56 36.84
C TYR A 2 -31.75 -31.38 37.39
N ARG A 3 -30.79 -31.94 36.64
CA ARG A 3 -29.40 -31.45 36.56
C ARG A 3 -29.42 -30.17 35.70
N LEU A 4 -29.14 -29.02 36.30
CA LEU A 4 -28.91 -27.78 35.56
C LEU A 4 -27.47 -27.80 35.02
N LEU A 5 -27.32 -27.96 33.70
CA LEU A 5 -26.05 -27.85 32.99
C LEU A 5 -25.87 -26.37 32.63
N ILE A 6 -24.96 -25.67 33.31
CA ILE A 6 -24.61 -24.28 32.97
C ILE A 6 -23.55 -24.34 31.86
N CYS A 7 -23.99 -24.16 30.61
CA CYS A 7 -23.11 -23.91 29.47
C CYS A 7 -22.58 -22.46 29.56
N LEU A 8 -21.37 -22.31 30.10
CA LEU A 8 -20.61 -21.07 30.07
C LEU A 8 -20.14 -20.83 28.62
N VAL A 9 -20.92 -20.08 27.84
CA VAL A 9 -20.55 -19.66 26.48
C VAL A 9 -19.46 -18.58 26.60
N LEU A 10 -18.22 -18.96 26.34
CA LEU A 10 -17.09 -18.05 26.20
C LEU A 10 -17.33 -17.14 24.98
N LEU A 11 -17.78 -15.90 25.24
CA LEU A 11 -17.77 -14.81 24.28
C LEU A 11 -16.31 -14.41 24.03
N TRP A 12 -15.67 -15.03 23.05
CA TRP A 12 -14.41 -14.52 22.53
C TRP A 12 -14.69 -13.23 21.75
N PRO A 13 -14.05 -12.10 22.10
CA PRO A 13 -14.15 -10.89 21.29
C PRO A 13 -13.58 -11.19 19.91
N SER A 14 -14.38 -10.99 18.87
CA SER A 14 -13.90 -11.04 17.50
C SER A 14 -12.87 -9.92 17.34
N ILE A 15 -11.60 -10.28 17.20
CA ILE A 15 -10.55 -9.33 16.82
C ILE A 15 -10.86 -8.91 15.38
N THR A 16 -11.53 -7.77 15.22
CA THR A 16 -11.70 -7.13 13.91
C THR A 16 -10.34 -6.64 13.46
N HIS A 17 -9.65 -7.41 12.65
CA HIS A 17 -8.40 -6.95 12.07
C HIS A 17 -8.71 -5.90 11.00
N GLY A 18 -8.56 -4.63 11.35
CA GLY A 18 -8.84 -3.50 10.46
C GLY A 18 -8.00 -3.55 9.18
N GLN A 19 -8.61 -3.21 8.06
CA GLN A 19 -7.92 -2.99 6.79
C GLN A 19 -7.13 -1.69 6.86
N ARG A 20 -5.92 -1.69 6.33
CA ARG A 20 -5.08 -0.48 6.26
C ARG A 20 -4.57 -0.28 4.85
N VAL A 21 -4.45 0.95 4.41
CA VAL A 21 -3.90 1.31 3.10
C VAL A 21 -2.87 2.43 3.22
N ALA A 22 -1.75 2.27 2.53
CA ALA A 22 -0.76 3.32 2.37
C ALA A 22 -0.71 3.76 0.93
N ASN A 23 -0.96 5.04 0.70
CA ASN A 23 -0.96 5.63 -0.63
C ASN A 23 0.33 6.43 -0.85
N PHE A 24 0.90 6.29 -2.04
CA PHE A 24 2.09 7.02 -2.45
C PHE A 24 1.90 7.54 -3.87
N ALA A 25 2.33 8.77 -4.12
CA ALA A 25 2.21 9.44 -5.40
C ALA A 25 3.57 9.90 -5.94
N TYR A 26 3.72 9.79 -7.25
CA TYR A 26 4.73 10.48 -8.02
C TYR A 26 4.08 11.71 -8.64
N LYS A 27 4.60 12.87 -8.27
CA LYS A 27 4.05 14.20 -8.61
C LYS A 27 2.63 14.43 -8.08
N LYS A 28 2.14 15.65 -8.28
CA LYS A 28 0.79 16.07 -7.89
C LYS A 28 -0.24 15.57 -8.90
N PHE A 29 -1.49 15.44 -8.48
CA PHE A 29 -2.59 14.97 -9.32
C PHE A 29 -2.76 15.76 -10.62
N ASN A 30 -2.41 17.05 -10.65
CA ASN A 30 -2.50 17.88 -11.87
C ASN A 30 -1.37 17.64 -12.89
N ALA A 31 -0.32 16.89 -12.55
CA ALA A 31 0.75 16.55 -13.47
C ALA A 31 0.28 15.56 -14.54
N LYS A 32 0.80 15.69 -15.77
CA LYS A 32 0.48 14.79 -16.89
C LYS A 32 1.00 13.37 -16.68
N ASP A 33 2.08 13.22 -15.94
CA ASP A 33 2.72 11.95 -15.61
C ASP A 33 2.55 11.58 -14.14
N PHE A 34 1.40 11.94 -13.58
CA PHE A 34 0.97 11.50 -12.25
C PHE A 34 0.87 9.97 -12.21
N GLU A 35 1.43 9.39 -11.16
CA GLU A 35 1.31 7.96 -10.85
C GLU A 35 1.07 7.80 -9.35
N THR A 36 0.35 6.75 -8.96
CA THR A 36 0.14 6.43 -7.56
C THR A 36 0.10 4.92 -7.32
N TYR A 37 0.55 4.51 -6.13
CA TYR A 37 0.41 3.17 -5.61
C TYR A 37 -0.44 3.20 -4.34
N ALA A 38 -1.36 2.25 -4.21
CA ALA A 38 -2.11 1.96 -2.99
C ALA A 38 -1.76 0.55 -2.50
N PHE A 39 -1.18 0.45 -1.31
CA PHE A 39 -0.74 -0.80 -0.71
C PHE A 39 -1.66 -1.19 0.44
N TRP A 40 -2.42 -2.27 0.28
CA TRP A 40 -3.36 -2.74 1.29
C TRP A 40 -2.74 -3.77 2.23
N VAL A 41 -3.08 -3.68 3.50
CA VAL A 41 -2.83 -4.72 4.50
C VAL A 41 -4.18 -5.15 5.04
N ASN A 42 -4.51 -6.42 4.84
CA ASN A 42 -5.77 -7.02 5.25
C ASN A 42 -5.46 -8.09 6.28
N ALA A 43 -6.09 -8.05 7.46
CA ALA A 43 -5.86 -9.04 8.50
C ALA A 43 -4.37 -9.27 8.84
N ASN A 44 -3.57 -8.19 8.91
CA ASN A 44 -2.12 -8.23 9.14
C ASN A 44 -1.30 -9.03 8.09
N GLN A 45 -1.85 -9.18 6.88
CA GLN A 45 -1.20 -9.81 5.74
C GLN A 45 -1.13 -8.84 4.57
N VAL A 46 -0.17 -9.08 3.66
CA VAL A 46 -0.11 -8.37 2.39
C VAL A 46 -1.43 -8.54 1.65
N GLY A 47 -2.10 -7.41 1.41
CA GLY A 47 -3.31 -7.34 0.60
C GLY A 47 -3.00 -6.88 -0.82
N ASP A 48 -4.03 -6.34 -1.45
CA ASP A 48 -3.95 -5.86 -2.83
C ASP A 48 -2.97 -4.70 -2.98
N VAL A 49 -2.32 -4.64 -4.13
CA VAL A 49 -1.52 -3.49 -4.56
C VAL A 49 -2.16 -2.94 -5.83
N ASN A 50 -2.60 -1.69 -5.79
CA ASN A 50 -3.14 -1.02 -6.96
C ASN A 50 -2.17 0.05 -7.44
N TYR A 51 -2.08 0.19 -8.75
CA TYR A 51 -1.34 1.25 -9.41
C TYR A 51 -2.28 2.03 -10.30
N SER A 52 -2.23 3.36 -10.20
CA SER A 52 -3.00 4.25 -11.06
C SER A 52 -2.08 5.29 -11.70
N TYR A 53 -2.42 5.69 -12.92
CA TYR A 53 -1.64 6.66 -13.67
C TYR A 53 -2.54 7.52 -14.56
N LYS A 54 -2.05 8.72 -14.90
CA LYS A 54 -2.72 9.60 -15.85
C LYS A 54 -2.31 9.28 -17.29
N THR A 55 -3.28 9.14 -18.19
CA THR A 55 -3.03 8.96 -19.62
C THR A 55 -2.70 10.30 -20.30
N PRO A 56 -2.14 10.30 -21.52
CA PRO A 56 -1.88 11.53 -22.27
C PRO A 56 -3.13 12.41 -22.46
N GLU A 57 -4.31 11.79 -22.54
CA GLU A 57 -5.62 12.45 -22.69
C GLU A 57 -6.14 13.05 -21.37
N GLY A 58 -5.54 12.68 -20.24
CA GLY A 58 -5.88 13.18 -18.92
C GLY A 58 -6.70 12.23 -18.04
N ASP A 59 -7.11 11.08 -18.57
CA ASP A 59 -7.88 10.07 -17.83
C ASP A 59 -7.03 9.35 -16.78
N ILE A 60 -7.66 8.87 -15.71
CA ILE A 60 -7.00 8.00 -14.72
C ILE A 60 -7.30 6.55 -15.05
N LYS A 61 -6.25 5.77 -15.31
CA LYS A 61 -6.33 4.32 -15.43
C LYS A 61 -5.74 3.66 -14.20
N SER A 62 -6.34 2.54 -13.79
CA SER A 62 -5.91 1.78 -12.61
C SER A 62 -5.76 0.30 -12.96
N MET A 63 -4.82 -0.37 -12.31
CA MET A 63 -4.60 -1.80 -12.44
C MET A 63 -4.16 -2.41 -11.11
N LYS A 64 -4.51 -3.67 -10.91
CA LYS A 64 -4.01 -4.47 -9.80
C LYS A 64 -2.64 -5.05 -10.16
N LEU A 65 -1.71 -4.97 -9.22
CA LEU A 65 -0.36 -5.52 -9.32
C LEU A 65 -0.26 -6.76 -8.44
N LYS A 66 0.62 -7.68 -8.83
CA LYS A 66 0.92 -8.88 -8.04
C LYS A 66 2.17 -8.66 -7.19
N TYR A 67 2.07 -8.95 -5.91
CA TYR A 67 3.22 -9.01 -5.01
C TYR A 67 4.00 -10.31 -5.24
N GLU A 68 5.29 -10.20 -5.58
CA GLU A 68 6.19 -11.32 -5.91
C GLU A 68 7.23 -11.60 -4.81
N GLY A 69 6.99 -11.12 -3.60
CA GLY A 69 7.86 -11.34 -2.46
C GLY A 69 9.00 -10.32 -2.31
N VAL A 70 9.84 -10.59 -1.32
CA VAL A 70 11.01 -9.79 -0.94
C VAL A 70 12.21 -10.14 -1.82
N ASP A 71 13.08 -9.16 -2.06
CA ASP A 71 14.35 -9.34 -2.76
C ASP A 71 15.38 -8.30 -2.31
N MET A 72 16.56 -8.34 -2.92
CA MET A 72 17.61 -7.34 -2.78
C MET A 72 17.89 -6.71 -4.14
N LEU A 73 17.94 -5.38 -4.21
CA LEU A 73 18.41 -4.66 -5.39
C LEU A 73 19.61 -3.81 -5.00
N ASN A 74 20.78 -4.13 -5.56
CA ASN A 74 22.05 -3.42 -5.29
C ASN A 74 22.36 -3.26 -3.78
N GLY A 75 22.04 -4.29 -2.98
CA GLY A 75 22.26 -4.27 -1.52
C GLY A 75 21.15 -3.55 -0.72
N GLU A 76 20.14 -2.98 -1.36
CA GLU A 76 18.96 -2.42 -0.69
C GLU A 76 17.85 -3.48 -0.59
N LYS A 77 17.25 -3.65 0.59
CA LYS A 77 16.08 -4.54 0.78
C LYS A 77 14.88 -3.96 0.03
N ALA A 78 14.28 -4.77 -0.83
CA ALA A 78 13.17 -4.40 -1.69
C ALA A 78 12.07 -5.46 -1.64
N PHE A 79 10.91 -5.11 -2.19
CA PHE A 79 9.92 -6.10 -2.59
C PHE A 79 9.52 -5.90 -4.04
N LYS A 80 9.02 -6.95 -4.66
CA LYS A 80 8.75 -7.00 -6.09
C LYS A 80 7.26 -6.88 -6.39
N LEU A 81 6.96 -6.09 -7.41
CA LEU A 81 5.62 -5.95 -7.97
C LEU A 81 5.65 -6.32 -9.44
N LEU A 82 4.78 -7.26 -9.82
CA LEU A 82 4.59 -7.69 -11.21
C LEU A 82 3.35 -7.01 -11.79
N PHE A 83 3.55 -6.31 -12.89
CA PHE A 83 2.50 -5.69 -13.69
C PHE A 83 1.86 -6.72 -14.63
N PRO A 84 0.62 -6.49 -15.09
CA PRO A 84 -0.06 -7.36 -16.05
C PRO A 84 0.69 -7.58 -17.37
N ASN A 85 1.58 -6.65 -17.75
CA ASN A 85 2.42 -6.74 -18.95
C ASN A 85 3.78 -7.41 -18.71
N ASN A 86 3.94 -8.13 -17.60
CA ASN A 86 5.19 -8.75 -17.15
C ASN A 86 6.33 -7.79 -16.79
N LEU A 87 6.06 -6.48 -16.66
CA LEU A 87 7.03 -5.56 -16.08
C LEU A 87 7.18 -5.85 -14.58
N LEU A 88 8.40 -6.14 -14.15
CA LEU A 88 8.74 -6.38 -12.74
C LEU A 88 9.48 -5.16 -12.18
N LEU A 89 8.91 -4.54 -11.14
CA LEU A 89 9.51 -3.39 -10.46
C LEU A 89 9.87 -3.74 -9.02
N TYR A 90 10.98 -3.18 -8.56
CA TYR A 90 11.43 -3.25 -7.17
C TYR A 90 10.99 -2.00 -6.43
N VAL A 91 10.38 -2.18 -5.28
CA VAL A 91 9.95 -1.11 -4.38
C VAL A 91 10.84 -1.10 -3.14
N ILE A 92 11.48 0.02 -2.88
CA ILE A 92 12.44 0.23 -1.79
C ILE A 92 11.91 1.33 -0.86
N PRO A 93 11.32 0.97 0.30
CA PRO A 93 10.96 1.92 1.34
C PRO A 93 12.18 2.58 2.00
N ARG A 94 12.33 3.89 1.88
CA ARG A 94 13.50 4.64 2.34
C ARG A 94 13.38 5.14 3.79
N LYS A 95 14.46 5.71 4.32
CA LYS A 95 14.49 6.29 5.68
C LYS A 95 13.73 7.61 5.77
N ASN A 96 13.69 8.39 4.69
CA ASN A 96 12.97 9.67 4.61
C ASN A 96 11.47 9.51 4.25
N ASN A 97 10.87 8.35 4.55
CA ASN A 97 9.46 8.05 4.30
C ASN A 97 9.00 8.20 2.83
N THR A 98 9.91 7.95 1.88
CA THR A 98 9.61 7.88 0.45
C THR A 98 9.79 6.46 -0.07
N LEU A 99 9.21 6.16 -1.24
CA LEU A 99 9.45 4.90 -1.94
C LEU A 99 10.25 5.17 -3.20
N ARG A 100 11.37 4.47 -3.36
CA ARG A 100 11.99 4.35 -4.68
C ARG A 100 11.40 3.14 -5.38
N VAL A 101 10.83 3.35 -6.56
CA VAL A 101 10.32 2.28 -7.42
C VAL A 101 11.19 2.25 -8.68
N VAL A 102 11.77 1.09 -8.97
CA VAL A 102 12.85 0.98 -9.96
C VAL A 102 12.79 -0.36 -10.71
N SER A 103 13.07 -0.33 -12.02
CA SER A 103 13.24 -1.53 -12.84
C SER A 103 14.63 -2.12 -12.66
N LEU A 104 14.80 -3.42 -12.93
CA LEU A 104 16.11 -4.09 -12.79
C LEU A 104 17.21 -3.43 -13.64
N ASP A 105 16.85 -2.98 -14.84
CA ASP A 105 17.77 -2.29 -15.77
C ASP A 105 17.97 -0.80 -15.45
N GLY A 106 17.31 -0.28 -14.41
CA GLY A 106 17.40 1.11 -13.98
C GLY A 106 16.76 2.15 -14.89
N LYS A 107 16.17 1.77 -16.05
CA LYS A 107 15.55 2.71 -16.99
C LYS A 107 14.33 3.40 -16.40
N TYR A 108 13.55 2.68 -15.60
CA TYR A 108 12.51 3.25 -14.76
C TYR A 108 13.08 3.42 -13.35
N SER A 109 13.11 4.64 -12.83
CA SER A 109 13.47 4.92 -11.44
C SER A 109 12.78 6.19 -10.97
N LYS A 110 11.75 6.05 -10.13
CA LYS A 110 10.96 7.16 -9.60
C LYS A 110 10.92 7.14 -8.08
N ILE A 111 10.77 8.33 -7.49
CA ILE A 111 10.60 8.52 -6.05
C ILE A 111 9.16 8.94 -5.80
N PHE A 112 8.43 8.14 -5.04
CA PHE A 112 7.06 8.39 -4.64
C PHE A 112 7.03 8.92 -3.21
N HIS A 113 6.18 9.91 -2.99
CA HIS A 113 5.92 10.53 -1.69
C HIS A 113 4.59 10.05 -1.15
N TRP A 114 4.43 9.98 0.17
CA TRP A 114 3.15 9.64 0.78
C TRP A 114 2.05 10.59 0.28
N LEU A 115 0.92 10.01 -0.10
CA LEU A 115 -0.27 10.71 -0.55
C LEU A 115 -1.30 10.71 0.59
N TYR A 116 -1.62 11.90 1.08
CA TYR A 116 -2.71 12.08 2.02
C TYR A 116 -4.05 11.90 1.30
N GLU A 117 -4.87 11.00 1.81
CA GLU A 117 -6.23 10.72 1.36
C GLU A 117 -7.18 11.02 2.53
N GLY A 118 -7.76 12.21 2.53
CA GLY A 118 -8.64 12.68 3.58
C GLY A 118 -9.13 14.10 3.32
N PRO A 119 -9.91 14.69 4.24
CA PRO A 119 -10.47 16.02 4.04
C PRO A 119 -9.37 17.06 3.86
N ILE A 120 -9.53 17.92 2.87
CA ILE A 120 -8.68 19.09 2.63
C ILE A 120 -9.53 20.31 2.98
N GLU A 121 -9.08 21.10 3.96
CA GLU A 121 -9.81 22.30 4.42
C GLU A 121 -11.28 22.01 4.82
N GLY A 122 -11.51 20.85 5.45
CA GLY A 122 -12.85 20.42 5.87
C GLY A 122 -13.76 19.91 4.74
N ARG A 123 -13.26 19.80 3.49
CA ARG A 123 -13.99 19.22 2.36
C ARG A 123 -13.50 17.81 2.04
N GLY A 124 -14.43 16.86 1.91
CA GLY A 124 -14.15 15.45 1.65
C GLY A 124 -14.47 14.56 2.85
N THR A 125 -14.30 13.25 2.69
CA THR A 125 -14.52 12.25 3.75
C THR A 125 -13.19 11.73 4.27
N PHE A 126 -13.14 11.40 5.56
CA PHE A 126 -12.01 10.68 6.13
C PHE A 126 -11.87 9.30 5.50
N CYS A 127 -10.63 8.92 5.17
CA CYS A 127 -10.30 7.56 4.82
C CYS A 127 -9.91 6.82 6.09
N GLU A 128 -10.83 6.04 6.65
CA GLU A 128 -10.60 5.28 7.89
C GLU A 128 -9.48 4.24 7.76
N ALA A 129 -9.32 3.65 6.57
CA ALA A 129 -8.27 2.68 6.31
C ALA A 129 -6.89 3.33 6.05
N CYS A 130 -6.84 4.61 5.72
CA CYS A 130 -5.60 5.23 5.28
C CYS A 130 -4.65 5.46 6.45
N THR A 131 -3.35 5.24 6.21
CA THR A 131 -2.31 5.61 7.17
C THR A 131 -2.30 7.11 7.41
N GLU A 132 -2.14 7.53 8.66
CA GLU A 132 -2.31 8.93 9.07
C GLU A 132 -1.19 9.86 8.58
N ASN A 133 0.00 9.32 8.34
CA ASN A 133 1.17 10.08 7.90
C ASN A 133 2.20 9.22 7.16
N ALA A 134 3.19 9.89 6.56
CA ALA A 134 4.25 9.26 5.78
C ALA A 134 5.09 8.23 6.57
N SER A 135 5.30 8.47 7.87
CA SER A 135 6.06 7.57 8.72
C SER A 135 5.31 6.26 8.94
N GLU A 136 4.02 6.33 9.24
CA GLU A 136 3.17 5.15 9.37
C GLU A 136 3.04 4.37 8.08
N ALA A 137 2.83 5.07 6.96
CA ALA A 137 2.79 4.48 5.62
C ALA A 137 4.04 3.65 5.34
N THR A 138 5.21 4.24 5.58
CA THR A 138 6.50 3.59 5.34
C THR A 138 6.76 2.45 6.32
N LYS A 139 6.39 2.62 7.61
CA LYS A 139 6.51 1.58 8.64
C LYS A 139 5.65 0.37 8.29
N MET A 140 4.42 0.60 7.81
CA MET A 140 3.51 -0.46 7.36
C MET A 140 4.15 -1.29 6.24
N LEU A 141 4.71 -0.63 5.21
CA LEU A 141 5.38 -1.35 4.12
C LEU A 141 6.59 -2.16 4.60
N LYS A 142 7.40 -1.60 5.49
CA LYS A 142 8.55 -2.32 6.07
C LYS A 142 8.11 -3.53 6.89
N MET A 143 6.98 -3.45 7.58
CA MET A 143 6.48 -4.52 8.45
C MET A 143 5.86 -5.68 7.67
N TYR A 144 5.10 -5.39 6.61
CA TYR A 144 4.30 -6.40 5.91
C TYR A 144 4.87 -6.80 4.55
N TYR A 145 5.42 -5.85 3.78
CA TYR A 145 5.89 -6.11 2.42
C TYR A 145 7.38 -6.48 2.35
N LEU A 146 8.17 -6.13 3.38
CA LEU A 146 9.57 -6.52 3.51
C LEU A 146 9.79 -7.63 4.55
N LYS A 147 8.76 -8.39 4.92
CA LYS A 147 8.90 -9.44 5.94
C LYS A 147 9.75 -10.60 5.45
#